data_AF-Q7MZU7-F1
#
_entry.id   AF-Q7MZU7-F1
#
_cell.length_a   1.000
_cell.length_b   1.000
_cell.length_c   1.000
_cell.angle_alpha   90.00
_cell.angle_beta   90.00
_cell.angle_gamma   90.00
#
_symmetry.space_group_name_H-M   'P 1'
#
loop_
_entity.id
_entity.type
_entity.pdbx_description
1 polymer ?
#
loop_
_entity_poly.entity_id
_entity_poly.type
_entity_poly.pdbx_seq_one_letter_code
_entity_poly.pdbx_strand_id
1 'polypeptide(L)'
;MAIGYFLLVGDKTTCGGQIITGDHTMTFNGRATAREGDKVTCGKHPGTYVIVGGVSDVFDMGRKLAGTLDSVSTCPCRARFINSEMDSYEKQDKTADRVAAPTNMAQQHFSSPVKDVGSPPATQVPPPPIPVFTKSCQRGKGCTDAGTEPESANNFGRMAIYQVPSSPAPATAQKPEPPPQDKKHPPEPGKPRDKKLPWYKRWFRSGKDNAEAAATAVAATTRSAVAEGETLVMRYIGGGAISAGRWLAAPNPVTVGLMGLFYSPSLNQGEEDYLDPYRLRQIAEQYGKAPTRVRFRWIRDEKSGRMTVQGYHVSPESGLDKVPVCMMTLNRTTGNYEFWEPGETRPTILWTPNEQEFKAPAHTGNEEQPFIPSQITVLPIPDKVGSDIESLPMPEEKDFRDYILVFPIPNMPPVYVYLSKPPVKLFEVDLYRNFAGRLRNGTHADHMPSAAAVRAKLKMLYPDLEMDELSLIEKNVAAIIIPAKVHQKFSATYGGRNSQTQIEQDSKDLRAAVERDFSTIEPELRNYGATKAQLENARAKIHRLNQEQGLYK
;
A
#
# COMPACT_ATOMS: atom_id res chain seq x y z
N MET A 1 22.34 32.52 11.56
CA MET A 1 21.33 31.49 11.86
C MET A 1 21.18 31.43 13.36
N ALA A 2 19.99 31.74 13.87
CA ALA A 2 19.69 31.66 15.29
C ALA A 2 18.99 30.33 15.59
N ILE A 3 19.46 29.63 16.63
CA ILE A 3 18.85 28.39 17.13
C ILE A 3 17.79 28.76 18.18
N GLY A 4 16.56 28.33 17.96
CA GLY A 4 15.45 28.44 18.89
C GLY A 4 15.07 27.09 19.47
N TYR A 5 14.27 27.08 20.53
CA TYR A 5 13.80 25.87 21.20
C TYR A 5 12.28 25.91 21.36
N PHE A 6 11.64 24.74 21.24
CA PHE A 6 10.20 24.63 21.46
C PHE A 6 9.84 24.79 22.94
N LEU A 7 8.65 25.34 23.19
CA LEU A 7 8.16 25.66 24.52
C LEU A 7 7.06 24.70 24.95
N LEU A 8 7.09 24.31 26.22
CA LEU A 8 6.14 23.37 26.82
C LEU A 8 5.32 24.02 27.94
N VAL A 9 4.18 23.42 28.26
CA VAL A 9 3.45 23.73 29.50
C VAL A 9 4.39 23.55 30.69
N GLY A 10 4.49 24.59 31.50
CA GLY A 10 5.40 24.65 32.62
C GLY A 10 6.73 25.38 32.34
N ASP A 11 7.02 25.81 31.11
CA ASP A 11 8.21 26.61 30.84
C ASP A 11 8.10 28.01 31.44
N LYS A 12 9.22 28.52 31.95
CA LYS A 12 9.26 29.79 32.68
C LYS A 12 9.41 30.96 31.72
N THR A 13 8.88 32.11 32.12
CA THR A 13 9.11 33.38 31.42
C THR A 13 10.23 34.15 32.10
N THR A 14 10.89 35.04 31.35
CA THR A 14 11.98 35.88 31.89
C THR A 14 11.54 36.86 32.98
N CYS A 15 10.23 37.08 33.16
CA CYS A 15 9.68 37.90 34.24
C CYS A 15 9.23 37.11 35.47
N GLY A 16 9.48 35.79 35.53
CA GLY A 16 9.14 34.92 36.66
C GLY A 16 7.77 34.23 36.57
N GLY A 17 7.02 34.45 35.49
CA GLY A 17 5.78 33.72 35.19
C GLY A 17 6.00 32.37 34.48
N GLN A 18 4.93 31.69 34.07
CA GLN A 18 5.00 30.34 33.50
C GLN A 18 3.89 30.06 32.48
N ILE A 19 4.15 29.21 31.49
CA ILE A 19 3.14 28.72 30.54
C ILE A 19 2.21 27.74 31.26
N ILE A 20 0.90 27.96 31.16
CA ILE A 20 -0.12 27.22 31.93
C ILE A 20 -1.04 26.35 31.08
N THR A 21 -1.14 26.57 29.76
CA THR A 21 -1.91 25.69 28.85
C THR A 21 -1.09 25.33 27.63
N GLY A 22 -1.45 24.22 26.98
CA GLY A 22 -0.80 23.68 25.78
C GLY A 22 -1.67 22.59 25.17
N ASP A 23 -1.18 21.95 24.11
CA ASP A 23 -1.86 20.81 23.49
C ASP A 23 -1.22 19.47 23.85
N HIS A 24 -2.07 18.45 23.95
CA HIS A 24 -1.69 17.08 24.26
C HIS A 24 -1.60 16.18 23.01
N THR A 25 -1.95 16.67 21.82
CA THR A 25 -1.69 16.00 20.53
C THR A 25 -0.20 15.82 20.28
N MET A 26 0.62 16.78 20.74
CA MET A 26 2.08 16.72 20.69
C MET A 26 2.66 17.05 22.07
N THR A 27 3.41 16.10 22.62
CA THR A 27 4.02 16.20 23.96
C THR A 27 5.49 15.86 23.91
N PHE A 28 6.28 16.53 24.74
CA PHE A 28 7.68 16.20 24.99
C PHE A 28 7.82 15.80 26.46
N ASN A 29 8.36 14.61 26.72
CA ASN A 29 8.50 14.07 28.08
C ASN A 29 7.19 14.10 28.90
N GLY A 30 6.04 13.87 28.23
CA GLY A 30 4.70 13.87 28.85
C GLY A 30 4.12 15.26 29.12
N ARG A 31 4.81 16.35 28.77
CA ARG A 31 4.32 17.74 28.92
C ARG A 31 3.81 18.25 27.58
N ALA A 32 2.64 18.87 27.62
CA ALA A 32 1.98 19.46 26.45
C ALA A 32 2.84 20.55 25.81
N THR A 33 2.84 20.62 24.48
CA THR A 33 3.51 21.69 23.75
C THR A 33 2.70 22.97 23.79
N ALA A 34 3.38 24.10 23.95
CA ALA A 34 2.76 25.42 23.97
C ALA A 34 2.65 25.95 22.53
N ARG A 35 1.56 26.66 22.24
CA ARG A 35 1.27 27.26 20.94
C ARG A 35 0.92 28.74 21.09
N GLU A 36 0.99 29.45 19.98
CA GLU A 36 0.42 30.79 19.86
C GLU A 36 -1.04 30.80 20.32
N GLY A 37 -1.37 31.68 21.26
CA GLY A 37 -2.66 31.83 21.91
C GLY A 37 -2.80 31.07 23.24
N ASP A 38 -1.84 30.21 23.61
CA ASP A 38 -1.89 29.49 24.88
C ASP A 38 -1.58 30.44 26.06
N LYS A 39 -2.11 30.10 27.23
CA LYS A 39 -2.13 30.99 28.40
C LYS A 39 -0.80 30.94 29.16
N VAL A 40 -0.40 32.09 29.70
CA VAL A 40 0.83 32.29 30.47
C VAL A 40 0.59 33.26 31.64
N THR A 41 1.21 33.01 32.79
CA THR A 41 1.20 33.94 33.93
C THR A 41 2.35 34.94 33.85
N CYS A 42 2.26 36.06 34.57
CA CYS A 42 3.38 37.01 34.73
C CYS A 42 3.88 36.98 36.18
N GLY A 43 5.20 37.03 36.37
CA GLY A 43 5.78 37.07 37.72
C GLY A 43 5.76 38.46 38.37
N LYS A 44 5.39 39.52 37.63
CA LYS A 44 5.38 40.92 38.11
C LYS A 44 3.99 41.57 38.14
N HIS A 45 3.04 41.06 37.35
CA HIS A 45 1.70 41.64 37.22
C HIS A 45 0.64 40.55 37.40
N PRO A 46 -0.43 40.81 38.16
CA PRO A 46 -1.51 39.85 38.32
C PRO A 46 -2.32 39.72 37.02
N GLY A 47 -2.76 38.50 36.71
CA GLY A 47 -3.59 38.20 35.55
C GLY A 47 -3.04 37.08 34.68
N THR A 48 -3.85 36.68 33.70
CA THR A 48 -3.50 35.66 32.71
C THR A 48 -3.32 36.33 31.35
N TYR A 49 -2.18 36.06 30.73
CA TYR A 49 -1.78 36.59 29.43
C TYR A 49 -1.71 35.45 28.41
N VAL A 50 -1.39 35.77 27.17
CA VAL A 50 -1.28 34.78 26.10
C VAL A 50 0.09 34.85 25.42
N ILE A 51 0.47 33.73 24.81
CA ILE A 51 1.63 33.65 23.93
C ILE A 51 1.24 34.25 22.58
N VAL A 52 2.03 35.18 22.06
CA VAL A 52 1.88 35.72 20.69
C VAL A 52 3.13 35.46 19.88
N GLY A 53 2.94 35.12 18.60
CA GLY A 53 4.01 34.63 17.74
C GLY A 53 4.34 33.16 17.99
N GLY A 54 5.00 32.55 17.02
CA GLY A 54 5.32 31.13 17.02
C GLY A 54 6.19 30.79 15.81
N VAL A 55 6.75 29.58 15.84
CA VAL A 55 7.67 29.09 14.81
C VAL A 55 6.93 29.04 13.47
N SER A 56 7.47 29.74 12.46
CA SER A 56 6.77 30.03 11.19
C SER A 56 6.30 28.79 10.43
N ASP A 57 6.99 27.66 10.59
CA ASP A 57 6.81 26.44 9.80
C ASP A 57 6.38 25.22 10.63
N VAL A 58 6.00 25.40 11.90
CA VAL A 58 5.62 24.29 12.78
C VAL A 58 4.30 24.59 13.48
N PHE A 59 3.29 23.77 13.20
CA PHE A 59 1.91 23.97 13.64
C PHE A 59 1.36 22.71 14.31
N ASP A 60 0.48 22.93 15.28
CA ASP A 60 -0.37 21.90 15.87
C ASP A 60 -1.82 22.38 15.88
N MET A 61 -2.73 21.56 15.32
CA MET A 61 -4.14 21.90 15.06
C MET A 61 -4.36 23.30 14.45
N GLY A 62 -3.50 23.70 13.50
CA GLY A 62 -3.59 24.98 12.81
C GLY A 62 -3.07 26.20 13.57
N ARG A 63 -2.49 26.03 14.77
CA ARG A 63 -1.85 27.10 15.56
C ARG A 63 -0.33 26.89 15.59
N LYS A 64 0.45 27.96 15.43
CA LYS A 64 1.92 27.89 15.46
C LYS A 64 2.42 27.43 16.81
N LEU A 65 3.41 26.54 16.84
CA LEU A 65 4.08 26.21 18.09
C LEU A 65 4.83 27.42 18.64
N ALA A 66 4.84 27.52 19.96
CA ALA A 66 5.58 28.56 20.64
C ALA A 66 7.08 28.19 20.68
N GLY A 67 7.93 29.17 20.37
CA GLY A 67 9.37 28.99 20.33
C GLY A 67 10.12 30.14 20.99
N THR A 68 11.32 29.89 21.50
CA THR A 68 12.10 30.89 22.27
C THR A 68 12.48 32.13 21.45
N LEU A 69 12.60 32.01 20.12
CA LEU A 69 12.95 33.13 19.25
C LEU A 69 11.73 33.93 18.77
N ASP A 70 10.60 33.26 18.57
CA ASP A 70 9.46 33.78 17.79
C ASP A 70 8.23 34.08 18.63
N SER A 71 8.24 33.69 19.90
CA SER A 71 7.12 33.86 20.81
C SER A 71 7.46 34.82 21.95
N VAL A 72 6.51 35.68 22.30
CA VAL A 72 6.56 36.54 23.48
C VAL A 72 5.22 36.50 24.23
N SER A 73 5.25 36.74 25.53
CA SER A 73 4.04 36.90 26.33
C SER A 73 3.43 38.29 26.11
N THR A 74 2.10 38.38 26.08
CA THR A 74 1.36 39.66 26.06
C THR A 74 1.33 40.39 27.40
N CYS A 75 1.99 39.87 28.44
CA CYS A 75 2.11 40.58 29.71
C CYS A 75 2.81 41.95 29.54
N PRO A 76 2.60 42.92 30.45
CA PRO A 76 3.24 44.23 30.36
C PRO A 76 4.78 44.19 30.28
N CYS A 77 5.39 43.11 30.78
CA CYS A 77 6.83 42.88 30.69
C CYS A 77 7.33 42.47 29.29
N ARG A 78 6.42 42.11 28.36
CA ARG A 78 6.71 41.45 27.07
C ARG A 78 7.73 40.32 27.21
N ALA A 79 7.51 39.47 28.21
CA ALA A 79 8.50 38.48 28.62
C ALA A 79 8.75 37.44 27.52
N ARG A 80 10.01 37.05 27.36
CA ARG A 80 10.43 35.89 26.56
C ARG A 80 10.33 34.62 27.39
N PHE A 81 10.48 33.49 26.74
CA PHE A 81 10.36 32.17 27.37
C PHE A 81 11.72 31.50 27.52
N ILE A 82 11.84 30.70 28.58
CA ILE A 82 13.01 29.91 28.94
C ILE A 82 12.60 28.46 28.73
N ASN A 83 13.16 27.83 27.70
CA ASN A 83 12.88 26.43 27.37
C ASN A 83 13.43 25.51 28.45
N SER A 84 12.69 24.45 28.76
CA SER A 84 13.22 23.31 29.53
C SER A 84 13.52 22.09 28.65
N GLU A 85 12.96 22.06 27.44
CA GLU A 85 13.23 21.04 26.42
C GLU A 85 14.36 21.49 25.49
N MET A 86 15.21 20.55 25.07
CA MET A 86 16.39 20.84 24.26
C MET A 86 16.14 20.63 22.76
N ASP A 87 14.91 20.28 22.37
CA ASP A 87 14.53 20.18 20.97
C ASP A 87 14.48 21.57 20.30
N SER A 88 15.23 21.71 19.21
CA SER A 88 15.59 22.98 18.63
C SER A 88 15.14 23.15 17.19
N TYR A 89 14.90 24.38 16.77
CA TYR A 89 14.59 24.75 15.40
C TYR A 89 15.51 25.88 14.92
N GLU A 90 15.77 25.95 13.62
CA GLU A 90 16.62 26.97 13.02
C GLU A 90 15.78 28.06 12.38
N LYS A 91 16.08 29.32 12.70
CA LYS A 91 15.50 30.48 12.01
C LYS A 91 16.50 31.09 11.05
N GLN A 92 16.13 31.13 9.77
CA GLN A 92 16.86 31.88 8.74
C GLN A 92 16.46 33.36 8.81
N ASP A 93 17.44 34.25 8.85
CA ASP A 93 17.21 35.70 8.85
C ASP A 93 16.72 36.13 7.45
N LYS A 94 15.41 36.27 7.27
CA LYS A 94 14.86 37.01 6.13
C LYS A 94 14.95 38.51 6.43
N THR A 95 15.82 39.21 5.73
CA THR A 95 15.82 40.68 5.65
C THR A 95 14.44 41.14 5.18
N ALA A 96 13.76 41.92 6.01
CA ALA A 96 12.41 42.38 5.78
C ALA A 96 12.36 43.41 4.64
N ASP A 97 11.86 43.02 3.47
CA ASP A 97 11.33 43.99 2.51
C ASP A 97 9.92 44.41 2.93
N ARG A 98 9.78 45.72 3.12
CA ARG A 98 8.58 46.39 3.59
C ARG A 98 7.44 46.23 2.58
N VAL A 99 6.35 45.60 3.03
CA VAL A 99 5.06 45.63 2.35
C VAL A 99 4.50 47.05 2.39
N ALA A 100 4.33 47.68 1.23
CA ALA A 100 3.38 48.77 1.04
C ALA A 100 2.04 48.18 0.57
N ALA A 101 0.97 48.53 1.27
CA ALA A 101 -0.40 48.06 1.04
C ALA A 101 -0.97 48.55 -0.31
N PRO A 102 -1.92 47.81 -0.94
CA PRO A 102 -2.66 48.32 -2.09
C PRO A 102 -3.90 49.10 -1.65
N THR A 103 -4.09 50.28 -2.25
CA THR A 103 -5.30 51.10 -2.16
C THR A 103 -6.20 50.84 -3.37
N ASN A 104 -7.51 50.85 -3.13
CA ASN A 104 -8.64 50.55 -4.02
C ASN A 104 -8.84 51.48 -5.25
N MET A 105 -9.78 51.02 -6.11
CA MET A 105 -10.59 51.70 -7.14
C MET A 105 -10.00 51.71 -8.56
N ALA A 106 -10.75 51.65 -9.66
CA ALA A 106 -12.13 51.29 -10.00
C ALA A 106 -12.20 51.23 -11.55
N GLN A 107 -13.32 50.71 -12.07
CA GLN A 107 -13.67 50.49 -13.49
C GLN A 107 -13.34 51.64 -14.46
N GLN A 108 -13.00 51.29 -15.72
CA GLN A 108 -13.63 51.87 -16.90
C GLN A 108 -13.39 51.04 -18.18
N HIS A 109 -14.49 50.68 -18.83
CA HIS A 109 -14.57 50.17 -20.21
C HIS A 109 -14.37 51.31 -21.20
N PHE A 110 -13.68 51.10 -22.33
CA PHE A 110 -14.03 51.64 -23.65
C PHE A 110 -13.35 50.84 -24.78
N SER A 111 -14.06 50.73 -25.91
CA SER A 111 -13.82 49.80 -27.02
C SER A 111 -13.05 50.39 -28.22
N SER A 112 -12.27 49.52 -28.88
CA SER A 112 -11.93 49.46 -30.34
C SER A 112 -10.85 50.41 -30.93
N PRO A 113 -10.26 50.11 -32.12
CA PRO A 113 -9.41 48.95 -32.42
C PRO A 113 -8.14 49.26 -33.30
N VAL A 114 -7.22 48.29 -33.35
CA VAL A 114 -6.15 48.02 -34.37
C VAL A 114 -4.95 49.00 -34.49
N LYS A 115 -3.76 48.52 -34.13
CA LYS A 115 -2.70 48.22 -35.12
C LYS A 115 -1.62 47.30 -34.56
N ASP A 116 -1.46 46.20 -35.29
CA ASP A 116 -0.61 45.05 -35.08
C ASP A 116 0.86 45.42 -35.35
N VAL A 117 1.72 45.24 -34.35
CA VAL A 117 3.16 45.09 -34.55
C VAL A 117 3.57 43.91 -33.69
N GLY A 118 3.91 42.82 -34.39
CA GLY A 118 4.14 41.49 -33.81
C GLY A 118 5.09 41.51 -32.62
N SER A 119 4.56 41.09 -31.48
CA SER A 119 5.37 40.59 -30.37
C SER A 119 5.71 39.13 -30.65
N PRO A 120 6.93 38.65 -30.36
CA PRO A 120 7.23 37.22 -30.47
C PRO A 120 6.28 36.43 -29.57
N PRO A 121 5.91 35.19 -29.92
CA PRO A 121 4.98 34.43 -29.12
C PRO A 121 5.54 34.29 -27.72
N ALA A 122 4.80 34.82 -26.73
CA ALA A 122 5.06 34.56 -25.33
C ALA A 122 5.10 33.04 -25.19
N THR A 123 6.29 32.53 -24.90
CA THR A 123 6.49 31.13 -24.56
C THR A 123 5.60 30.89 -23.35
N GLN A 124 4.46 30.23 -23.54
CA GLN A 124 3.64 29.78 -22.43
C GLN A 124 4.56 28.84 -21.64
N VAL A 125 5.02 29.31 -20.49
CA VAL A 125 5.72 28.45 -19.54
C VAL A 125 4.70 27.36 -19.21
N PRO A 126 4.99 26.08 -19.53
CA PRO A 126 4.07 25.00 -19.23
C PRO A 126 3.72 25.04 -17.74
N PRO A 127 2.47 24.70 -17.36
CA PRO A 127 2.10 24.65 -15.95
C PRO A 127 3.09 23.76 -15.19
N PRO A 128 3.42 24.11 -13.92
CA PRO A 128 4.38 23.32 -13.15
C PRO A 128 3.90 21.86 -13.08
N PRO A 129 4.83 20.89 -13.18
CA PRO A 129 4.49 19.47 -13.19
C PRO A 129 3.73 19.11 -11.91
N ILE A 130 2.72 18.25 -12.05
CA ILE A 130 1.92 17.77 -10.92
C ILE A 130 2.83 16.91 -10.03
N PRO A 131 3.04 17.25 -8.74
CA PRO A 131 3.91 16.47 -7.88
C PRO A 131 3.40 15.04 -7.71
N VAL A 132 4.30 14.05 -7.76
CA VAL A 132 3.98 12.62 -7.69
C VAL A 132 4.62 11.96 -6.46
N PHE A 133 4.06 10.84 -6.00
CA PHE A 133 4.66 10.03 -4.93
C PHE A 133 6.01 9.44 -5.36
N THR A 134 6.08 8.91 -6.58
CA THR A 134 7.33 8.38 -7.16
C THR A 134 7.34 8.49 -8.68
N LYS A 135 8.53 8.71 -9.24
CA LYS A 135 8.85 8.59 -10.68
C LYS A 135 10.23 7.96 -10.87
N SER A 136 10.57 7.61 -12.11
CA SER A 136 11.89 7.08 -12.44
C SER A 136 12.94 8.18 -12.31
N CYS A 137 14.08 7.87 -11.70
CA CYS A 137 15.24 8.76 -11.68
C CYS A 137 15.82 9.03 -13.08
N GLN A 138 15.42 8.26 -14.10
CA GLN A 138 15.83 8.48 -15.49
C GLN A 138 15.08 9.64 -16.16
N ARG A 139 13.97 10.12 -15.59
CA ARG A 139 13.17 11.23 -16.17
C ARG A 139 13.79 12.61 -15.95
N GLY A 140 14.68 12.74 -14.97
CA GLY A 140 15.31 14.02 -14.61
C GLY A 140 14.37 14.96 -13.83
N LYS A 141 14.95 16.00 -13.23
CA LYS A 141 14.25 16.96 -12.37
C LYS A 141 13.16 17.72 -13.14
N GLY A 142 11.95 17.79 -12.60
CA GLY A 142 10.83 18.53 -13.18
C GLY A 142 10.08 17.80 -14.30
N CYS A 143 10.52 16.60 -14.71
CA CYS A 143 9.74 15.74 -15.59
C CYS A 143 9.02 14.68 -14.75
N THR A 144 7.70 14.77 -14.70
CA THR A 144 6.85 13.78 -14.05
C THR A 144 6.20 12.83 -15.04
N ASP A 145 6.74 12.68 -16.24
CA ASP A 145 6.11 11.83 -17.26
C ASP A 145 6.35 10.36 -16.96
N ALA A 146 5.37 9.52 -17.33
CA ALA A 146 5.47 8.08 -17.16
C ALA A 146 6.58 7.48 -18.05
N GLY A 147 7.07 6.31 -17.66
CA GLY A 147 7.91 5.47 -18.50
C GLY A 147 7.14 5.00 -19.74
N THR A 148 7.79 5.02 -20.91
CA THR A 148 7.24 4.44 -22.15
C THR A 148 7.94 3.16 -22.55
N GLU A 149 9.07 2.85 -21.92
CA GLU A 149 9.92 1.69 -22.22
C GLU A 149 10.12 0.84 -20.96
N PRO A 150 10.34 -0.48 -21.09
CA PRO A 150 10.66 -1.33 -19.96
C PRO A 150 11.91 -0.85 -19.19
N GLU A 151 11.79 -0.69 -17.88
CA GLU A 151 12.92 -0.30 -17.02
C GLU A 151 12.94 -1.03 -15.66
N SER A 152 14.03 -0.86 -14.92
CA SER A 152 14.18 -1.48 -13.60
C SER A 152 13.30 -0.82 -12.56
N ALA A 153 12.62 -1.60 -11.71
CA ALA A 153 11.95 -1.07 -10.53
C ALA A 153 12.93 -0.32 -9.58
N ASN A 154 14.23 -0.65 -9.63
CA ASN A 154 15.28 0.05 -8.89
C ASN A 154 15.48 1.52 -9.31
N ASN A 155 15.00 1.91 -10.50
CA ASN A 155 15.02 3.31 -10.94
C ASN A 155 13.95 4.15 -10.23
N PHE A 156 12.93 3.48 -9.66
CA PHE A 156 11.88 4.13 -8.89
C PHE A 156 12.17 4.07 -7.40
N GLY A 157 12.69 2.96 -6.89
CA GLY A 157 12.86 2.74 -5.44
C GLY A 157 13.38 1.35 -5.10
N ARG A 158 13.50 1.06 -3.81
CA ARG A 158 13.89 -0.26 -3.29
C ARG A 158 12.67 -1.05 -2.86
N MET A 159 12.76 -2.37 -2.94
CA MET A 159 11.66 -3.28 -2.66
C MET A 159 12.01 -4.32 -1.59
N ALA A 160 11.03 -4.67 -0.78
CA ALA A 160 11.05 -5.76 0.19
C ALA A 160 9.79 -6.61 0.01
N ILE A 161 9.92 -7.93 0.06
CA ILE A 161 8.81 -8.86 -0.12
C ILE A 161 8.66 -9.70 1.14
N TYR A 162 7.41 -9.77 1.59
CA TYR A 162 6.98 -10.48 2.79
C TYR A 162 5.87 -11.49 2.45
N GLN A 163 5.86 -12.63 3.15
CA GLN A 163 4.89 -13.70 3.00
C GLN A 163 4.33 -14.12 4.34
N VAL A 164 3.01 -14.37 4.39
CA VAL A 164 2.39 -15.04 5.53
C VAL A 164 2.59 -16.56 5.36
N PRO A 165 3.27 -17.24 6.29
CA PRO A 165 3.43 -18.69 6.24
C PRO A 165 2.07 -19.36 6.42
N SER A 166 1.86 -20.47 5.71
CA SER A 166 0.68 -21.30 5.93
C SER A 166 0.92 -22.13 7.20
N SER A 167 -0.05 -22.27 8.10
CA SER A 167 0.11 -22.87 9.43
C SER A 167 1.05 -24.09 9.47
N PRO A 168 1.88 -24.25 10.53
CA PRO A 168 2.84 -25.33 10.62
C PRO A 168 2.12 -26.70 10.69
N ALA A 169 2.53 -27.63 9.84
CA ALA A 169 2.19 -29.04 10.03
C ALA A 169 2.67 -29.51 11.42
N PRO A 170 1.96 -30.41 12.12
CA PRO A 170 2.36 -30.87 13.44
C PRO A 170 3.74 -31.51 13.36
N ALA A 171 4.71 -30.98 14.10
CA ALA A 171 6.04 -31.56 14.19
C ALA A 171 5.93 -32.93 14.84
N THR A 172 6.15 -33.99 14.08
CA THR A 172 6.43 -35.32 14.62
C THR A 172 7.68 -35.22 15.49
N ALA A 173 7.54 -35.55 16.78
CA ALA A 173 8.63 -35.50 17.74
C ALA A 173 9.77 -36.43 17.29
N GLN A 174 10.92 -35.86 16.91
CA GLN A 174 12.14 -36.63 16.71
C GLN A 174 12.90 -36.79 18.04
N LYS A 175 13.33 -38.04 18.25
CA LYS A 175 14.13 -38.51 19.39
C LYS A 175 15.52 -37.83 19.37
N PRO A 176 16.08 -37.42 20.53
CA PRO A 176 17.35 -36.72 20.56
C PRO A 176 18.51 -37.66 20.19
N GLU A 177 19.33 -37.23 19.21
CA GLU A 177 20.62 -37.85 18.86
C GLU A 177 21.75 -37.26 19.73
N PRO A 178 22.85 -38.02 20.00
CA PRO A 178 23.92 -37.57 20.89
C PRO A 178 24.83 -36.53 20.23
N PRO A 179 25.55 -35.70 21.01
CA PRO A 179 26.34 -34.59 20.48
C PRO A 179 27.63 -35.09 19.80
N PRO A 180 28.04 -34.52 18.65
CA PRO A 180 29.35 -34.77 18.07
C PRO A 180 30.46 -34.01 18.80
N GLN A 181 31.61 -34.67 18.93
CA GLN A 181 32.82 -34.22 19.61
C GLN A 181 33.62 -33.16 18.83
N ASP A 182 34.18 -32.22 19.61
CA ASP A 182 35.35 -31.36 19.40
C ASP A 182 36.00 -31.29 18.02
N LYS A 183 35.79 -30.17 17.29
CA LYS A 183 36.84 -29.49 16.50
C LYS A 183 36.65 -27.96 16.45
N LYS A 184 37.62 -27.26 17.05
CA LYS A 184 38.14 -25.88 16.84
C LYS A 184 37.17 -24.78 16.34
N HIS A 185 36.97 -23.78 17.21
CA HIS A 185 36.30 -22.50 16.95
C HIS A 185 36.92 -21.72 15.77
N PRO A 186 36.10 -21.17 14.85
CA PRO A 186 36.47 -19.99 14.07
C PRO A 186 36.35 -18.73 14.97
N PRO A 187 37.08 -17.63 14.66
CA PRO A 187 37.07 -16.44 15.51
C PRO A 187 35.69 -15.80 15.54
N GLU A 188 35.29 -15.31 16.73
CA GLU A 188 34.04 -14.57 16.91
C GLU A 188 33.92 -13.43 15.89
N PRO A 189 32.80 -13.30 15.16
CA PRO A 189 32.55 -12.13 14.35
C PRO A 189 32.45 -10.90 15.26
N GLY A 190 33.29 -9.91 14.99
CA GLY A 190 33.38 -8.68 15.77
C GLY A 190 32.01 -8.01 15.93
N LYS A 191 31.71 -7.58 17.15
CA LYS A 191 30.47 -6.87 17.53
C LYS A 191 30.14 -5.75 16.52
N PRO A 192 28.91 -5.67 15.97
CA PRO A 192 28.52 -4.57 15.09
C PRO A 192 28.54 -3.25 15.88
N ARG A 193 29.26 -2.26 15.37
CA ARG A 193 29.39 -0.92 15.99
C ARG A 193 28.11 -0.08 15.92
N ASP A 194 27.05 -0.55 15.25
CA ASP A 194 25.82 0.22 14.95
C ASP A 194 24.70 0.13 15.99
N LYS A 195 24.98 -0.33 17.21
CA LYS A 195 23.98 -0.42 18.29
C LYS A 195 23.61 0.93 18.95
N LYS A 196 24.17 2.06 18.50
CA LYS A 196 23.96 3.38 19.12
C LYS A 196 22.91 4.27 18.41
N LEU A 197 22.38 3.87 17.27
CA LEU A 197 21.39 4.68 16.53
C LEU A 197 19.95 4.24 16.87
N PRO A 198 19.03 5.18 17.16
CA PRO A 198 17.61 4.88 17.33
C PRO A 198 17.01 4.10 16.14
N TRP A 199 16.08 3.17 16.39
CA TRP A 199 15.54 2.25 15.37
C TRP A 199 14.96 2.96 14.14
N TYR A 200 14.36 4.15 14.31
CA TYR A 200 13.77 4.91 13.21
C TYR A 200 14.84 5.42 12.23
N LYS A 201 16.09 5.63 12.68
CA LYS A 201 17.25 5.92 11.81
C LYS A 201 17.78 4.69 11.07
N ARG A 202 17.28 3.50 11.42
CA ARG A 202 17.67 2.19 10.88
C ARG A 202 16.51 1.52 10.11
N TRP A 203 15.47 2.30 9.78
CA TRP A 203 14.19 1.83 9.24
C TRP A 203 14.31 1.00 7.96
N PHE A 204 15.30 1.27 7.10
CA PHE A 204 15.66 0.45 5.95
C PHE A 204 17.16 0.19 5.92
N ARG A 205 17.56 -1.08 5.78
CA ARG A 205 18.96 -1.47 5.55
C ARG A 205 19.19 -1.88 4.09
N SER A 206 20.39 -1.63 3.58
CA SER A 206 20.83 -2.01 2.23
C SER A 206 22.24 -2.60 2.26
N GLY A 207 22.50 -3.69 1.52
CA GLY A 207 23.85 -4.25 1.34
C GLY A 207 24.10 -5.57 2.08
N LYS A 208 25.36 -5.84 2.47
CA LYS A 208 25.78 -7.09 3.16
C LYS A 208 25.00 -7.37 4.44
N ASP A 209 24.54 -6.33 5.12
CA ASP A 209 23.71 -6.38 6.34
C ASP A 209 22.31 -6.99 6.09
N ASN A 210 21.87 -7.04 4.82
CA ASN A 210 20.59 -7.64 4.44
C ASN A 210 20.59 -9.17 4.68
N ALA A 211 21.72 -9.85 4.53
CA ALA A 211 21.80 -11.30 4.73
C ALA A 211 21.66 -11.68 6.22
N GLU A 212 22.30 -10.92 7.11
CA GLU A 212 22.23 -11.14 8.57
C GLU A 212 20.86 -10.72 9.14
N ALA A 213 20.30 -9.60 8.67
CA ALA A 213 18.95 -9.16 9.04
C ALA A 213 17.86 -10.10 8.50
N ALA A 214 17.98 -10.59 7.26
CA ALA A 214 17.06 -11.57 6.68
C ALA A 214 17.15 -12.94 7.39
N ALA A 215 18.35 -13.42 7.71
CA ALA A 215 18.54 -14.65 8.47
C ALA A 215 17.92 -14.54 9.89
N THR A 216 18.05 -13.39 10.53
CA THR A 216 17.44 -13.10 11.84
C THR A 216 15.91 -13.03 11.76
N ALA A 217 15.36 -12.38 10.73
CA ALA A 217 13.91 -12.27 10.50
C ALA A 217 13.25 -13.62 10.19
N VAL A 218 13.92 -14.48 9.40
CA VAL A 218 13.46 -15.84 9.07
C VAL A 218 13.50 -16.77 10.30
N ALA A 219 14.50 -16.62 11.19
CA ALA A 219 14.63 -17.43 12.39
C ALA A 219 13.66 -17.04 13.52
N ALA A 220 13.25 -15.77 13.60
CA ALA A 220 12.28 -15.29 14.60
C ALA A 220 10.84 -15.78 14.34
N THR A 221 10.51 -16.17 13.09
CA THR A 221 9.14 -16.54 12.68
C THR A 221 8.72 -17.97 12.99
N THR A 222 9.64 -18.89 13.28
CA THR A 222 9.35 -20.33 13.42
C THR A 222 8.85 -20.78 14.80
N ARG A 223 8.61 -19.87 15.76
CA ARG A 223 8.26 -20.23 17.14
C ARG A 223 7.04 -19.55 17.78
N SER A 224 6.18 -18.85 17.05
CA SER A 224 4.85 -18.56 17.60
C SER A 224 3.91 -19.71 17.26
N ALA A 225 3.68 -20.58 18.24
CA ALA A 225 2.52 -21.48 18.22
C ALA A 225 1.27 -20.61 18.07
N VAL A 226 0.60 -20.73 16.93
CA VAL A 226 -0.59 -19.94 16.61
C VAL A 226 -1.75 -20.53 17.40
N ALA A 227 -2.21 -19.81 18.44
CA ALA A 227 -3.54 -20.06 18.98
C ALA A 227 -4.58 -19.60 17.95
N GLU A 228 -5.69 -20.34 17.82
CA GLU A 228 -6.77 -19.99 16.90
C GLU A 228 -7.25 -18.54 17.15
N GLY A 229 -7.02 -17.65 16.18
CA GLY A 229 -7.45 -16.24 16.23
C GLY A 229 -6.33 -15.19 16.35
N GLU A 230 -5.05 -15.57 16.36
CA GLU A 230 -3.94 -14.62 16.49
C GLU A 230 -3.37 -14.10 15.16
N THR A 231 -2.80 -12.89 15.19
CA THR A 231 -2.12 -12.20 14.09
C THR A 231 -0.97 -13.01 13.51
N LEU A 232 -0.91 -13.16 12.19
CA LEU A 232 0.08 -13.97 11.51
C LEU A 232 1.32 -13.15 11.18
N VAL A 233 2.50 -13.69 11.50
CA VAL A 233 3.76 -12.98 11.25
C VAL A 233 4.12 -13.07 9.78
N MET A 234 4.44 -11.94 9.17
CA MET A 234 4.96 -11.95 7.80
C MET A 234 6.48 -12.20 7.80
N ARG A 235 6.91 -13.21 7.06
CA ARG A 235 8.31 -13.59 6.84
C ARG A 235 8.88 -12.81 5.65
N TYR A 236 10.05 -12.20 5.81
CA TYR A 236 10.80 -11.64 4.69
C TYR A 236 11.33 -12.76 3.80
N ILE A 237 11.12 -12.64 2.49
CA ILE A 237 11.49 -13.67 1.52
C ILE A 237 12.35 -13.17 0.35
N GLY A 238 12.50 -11.85 0.18
CA GLY A 238 13.44 -11.29 -0.80
C GLY A 238 13.23 -9.82 -1.10
N GLY A 239 14.14 -9.25 -1.89
CA GLY A 239 14.18 -7.81 -2.17
C GLY A 239 15.57 -7.20 -1.95
N GLY A 240 15.71 -5.94 -2.37
CA GLY A 240 16.95 -5.15 -2.22
C GLY A 240 17.02 -4.36 -0.90
N ALA A 241 15.93 -4.34 -0.13
CA ALA A 241 15.83 -3.68 1.17
C ALA A 241 14.99 -4.53 2.14
N ILE A 242 15.19 -4.29 3.44
CA ILE A 242 14.35 -4.84 4.51
C ILE A 242 13.99 -3.72 5.47
N SER A 243 12.72 -3.67 5.89
CA SER A 243 12.27 -2.70 6.90
C SER A 243 12.60 -3.17 8.32
N ALA A 244 12.86 -2.23 9.22
CA ALA A 244 12.96 -2.49 10.65
C ALA A 244 11.58 -2.76 11.27
N GLY A 245 11.58 -3.43 12.42
CA GLY A 245 10.36 -3.86 13.08
C GLY A 245 9.73 -5.10 12.45
N ARG A 246 8.51 -5.42 12.86
CA ARG A 246 7.80 -6.66 12.48
C ARG A 246 6.48 -6.32 11.79
N TRP A 247 6.27 -6.91 10.62
CA TRP A 247 5.00 -6.86 9.90
C TRP A 247 4.14 -8.07 10.23
N LEU A 248 2.85 -7.87 10.42
CA LEU A 248 1.86 -8.90 10.71
C LEU A 248 0.66 -8.75 9.77
N ALA A 249 0.09 -9.86 9.35
CA ALA A 249 -1.26 -9.90 8.79
C ALA A 249 -2.26 -10.13 9.91
N ALA A 250 -3.27 -9.28 9.98
CA ALA A 250 -4.38 -9.52 10.88
C ALA A 250 -5.29 -10.64 10.34
N PRO A 251 -5.88 -11.49 11.20
CA PRO A 251 -6.77 -12.56 10.78
C PRO A 251 -8.12 -11.96 10.40
N ASN A 252 -8.21 -11.54 9.14
CA ASN A 252 -9.41 -10.97 8.53
C ASN A 252 -9.82 -11.76 7.27
N PRO A 253 -11.06 -11.64 6.77
CA PRO A 253 -11.52 -12.34 5.57
C PRO A 253 -10.74 -11.98 4.29
N VAL A 254 -9.90 -10.94 4.35
CA VAL A 254 -9.03 -10.42 3.28
C VAL A 254 -7.55 -10.69 3.61
N THR A 255 -7.28 -11.82 4.25
CA THR A 255 -5.94 -12.15 4.78
C THR A 255 -4.88 -11.96 3.69
N VAL A 256 -3.87 -11.16 4.00
CA VAL A 256 -2.75 -10.87 3.10
C VAL A 256 -1.86 -12.11 3.03
N GLY A 257 -1.78 -12.77 1.87
CA GLY A 257 -0.85 -13.87 1.66
C GLY A 257 0.56 -13.40 1.35
N LEU A 258 0.68 -12.39 0.48
CA LEU A 258 1.93 -11.73 0.11
C LEU A 258 1.78 -10.22 0.21
N MET A 259 2.83 -9.57 0.70
CA MET A 259 2.97 -8.11 0.73
C MET A 259 4.29 -7.74 0.09
N GLY A 260 4.25 -6.85 -0.90
CA GLY A 260 5.41 -6.12 -1.32
C GLY A 260 5.41 -4.73 -0.71
N LEU A 261 6.59 -4.27 -0.31
CA LEU A 261 6.84 -2.96 0.24
C LEU A 261 7.85 -2.26 -0.67
N PHE A 262 7.54 -1.03 -1.07
CA PHE A 262 8.35 -0.19 -1.93
C PHE A 262 8.64 1.15 -1.25
N TYR A 263 9.87 1.64 -1.42
CA TYR A 263 10.38 2.81 -0.72
C TYR A 263 11.39 3.61 -1.57
N SER A 264 11.24 4.94 -1.63
CA SER A 264 12.04 5.82 -2.51
C SER A 264 12.42 7.18 -1.89
N PRO A 265 13.15 7.23 -0.78
CA PRO A 265 13.46 8.49 -0.10
C PRO A 265 14.64 9.26 -0.72
N SER A 266 15.49 8.61 -1.52
CA SER A 266 16.82 9.12 -1.88
C SER A 266 17.09 9.16 -3.38
N LEU A 267 16.30 8.47 -4.19
CA LEU A 267 16.53 8.41 -5.63
C LEU A 267 16.31 9.78 -6.30
N ASN A 268 15.42 10.61 -5.74
CA ASN A 268 15.06 11.92 -6.28
C ASN A 268 14.76 12.94 -5.15
N GLN A 269 15.49 12.81 -4.03
CA GLN A 269 15.29 13.66 -2.85
C GLN A 269 15.64 15.12 -3.17
N GLY A 270 14.77 16.05 -2.78
CA GLY A 270 14.99 17.50 -2.98
C GLY A 270 14.48 18.05 -4.31
N GLU A 271 13.81 17.23 -5.13
CA GLU A 271 13.05 17.73 -6.27
C GLU A 271 11.65 18.21 -5.82
N GLU A 272 11.18 19.31 -6.40
CA GLU A 272 9.89 19.96 -6.04
C GLU A 272 8.67 19.25 -6.64
N ASP A 273 8.89 18.31 -7.56
CA ASP A 273 7.88 17.52 -8.25
C ASP A 273 7.55 16.21 -7.51
N TYR A 274 7.92 16.12 -6.22
CA TYR A 274 7.53 15.05 -5.31
C TYR A 274 6.48 15.49 -4.30
N LEU A 275 5.59 14.56 -3.96
CA LEU A 275 4.73 14.72 -2.80
C LEU A 275 5.55 14.51 -1.53
N ASP A 276 5.79 15.60 -0.81
CA ASP A 276 6.43 15.53 0.49
C ASP A 276 5.56 14.78 1.53
N PRO A 277 6.16 14.31 2.64
CA PRO A 277 5.41 13.60 3.68
C PRO A 277 4.27 14.40 4.32
N TYR A 278 4.34 15.73 4.34
CA TYR A 278 3.30 16.59 4.89
C TYR A 278 2.06 16.61 3.98
N ARG A 279 2.26 16.77 2.67
CA ARG A 279 1.18 16.71 1.69
C ARG A 279 0.54 15.33 1.63
N LEU A 280 1.33 14.26 1.73
CA LEU A 280 0.78 12.89 1.84
C LEU A 280 -0.05 12.70 3.11
N ARG A 281 0.36 13.29 4.25
CA ARG A 281 -0.45 13.30 5.47
C ARG A 281 -1.79 14.01 5.27
N GLN A 282 -1.80 15.18 4.65
CA GLN A 282 -3.05 15.89 4.34
C GLN A 282 -3.98 15.08 3.42
N ILE A 283 -3.42 14.42 2.40
CA ILE A 283 -4.19 13.54 1.52
C ILE A 283 -4.77 12.36 2.32
N ALA A 284 -3.98 11.76 3.22
CA ALA A 284 -4.42 10.65 4.06
C ALA A 284 -5.56 11.04 5.01
N GLU A 285 -5.48 12.23 5.62
CA GLU A 285 -6.52 12.78 6.51
C GLU A 285 -7.86 13.01 5.80
N GLN A 286 -7.81 13.23 4.49
CA GLN A 286 -8.99 13.41 3.63
C GLN A 286 -9.42 12.11 2.91
N TYR A 287 -8.82 10.96 3.25
CA TYR A 287 -9.05 9.68 2.56
C TYR A 287 -8.83 9.78 1.03
N GLY A 288 -7.88 10.61 0.61
CA GLY A 288 -7.61 10.91 -0.79
C GLY A 288 -6.66 9.92 -1.48
N LYS A 289 -6.40 10.18 -2.77
CA LYS A 289 -5.42 9.45 -3.58
C LYS A 289 -4.29 10.38 -4.03
N ALA A 290 -3.08 9.86 -4.10
CA ALA A 290 -1.89 10.56 -4.59
C ALA A 290 -1.48 10.06 -5.99
N PRO A 291 -1.11 10.95 -6.92
CA PRO A 291 -0.53 10.55 -8.20
C PRO A 291 0.83 9.86 -8.02
N THR A 292 1.13 8.87 -8.87
CA THR A 292 2.38 8.11 -8.96
C THR A 292 2.68 7.79 -10.43
N ARG A 293 3.90 7.37 -10.76
CA ARG A 293 4.28 6.91 -12.11
C ARG A 293 4.63 5.45 -12.21
N VAL A 294 4.54 4.73 -11.10
CA VAL A 294 4.60 3.27 -11.08
C VAL A 294 3.59 2.71 -10.09
N ARG A 295 2.96 1.60 -10.48
CA ARG A 295 2.17 0.74 -9.60
C ARG A 295 2.56 -0.71 -9.80
N PHE A 296 2.41 -1.51 -8.75
CA PHE A 296 2.81 -2.90 -8.71
C PHE A 296 1.61 -3.78 -8.37
N ARG A 297 1.57 -4.97 -8.95
CA ARG A 297 0.60 -6.01 -8.62
C ARG A 297 1.25 -7.38 -8.60
N TRP A 298 0.61 -8.28 -7.86
CA TRP A 298 0.94 -9.69 -7.87
C TRP A 298 0.27 -10.37 -9.05
N ILE A 299 1.06 -11.07 -9.85
CA ILE A 299 0.60 -11.91 -10.95
C ILE A 299 0.83 -13.36 -10.58
N ARG A 300 -0.16 -14.21 -10.88
CA ARG A 300 -0.02 -15.64 -10.72
C ARG A 300 0.22 -16.23 -12.11
N ASP A 301 1.35 -16.91 -12.28
CA ASP A 301 1.59 -17.68 -13.48
C ASP A 301 0.59 -18.85 -13.53
N GLU A 302 -0.17 -18.97 -14.63
CA GLU A 302 -1.23 -19.96 -14.72
C GLU A 302 -0.71 -21.39 -14.84
N LYS A 303 0.49 -21.57 -15.42
CA LYS A 303 1.11 -22.89 -15.65
C LYS A 303 1.77 -23.44 -14.38
N SER A 304 2.64 -22.67 -13.75
CA SER A 304 3.38 -23.06 -12.55
C SER A 304 2.63 -22.75 -11.25
N GLY A 305 1.61 -21.90 -11.30
CA GLY A 305 0.90 -21.43 -10.11
C GLY A 305 1.71 -20.49 -9.20
N ARG A 306 2.94 -20.14 -9.61
CA ARG A 306 3.85 -19.28 -8.83
C ARG A 306 3.41 -17.82 -8.89
N MET A 307 3.62 -17.13 -7.79
CA MET A 307 3.36 -15.69 -7.69
C MET A 307 4.62 -14.92 -8.11
N THR A 308 4.44 -13.90 -8.94
CA THR A 308 5.47 -12.94 -9.37
C THR A 308 4.97 -11.51 -9.19
N VAL A 309 5.89 -10.56 -9.10
CA VAL A 309 5.57 -9.12 -9.05
C VAL A 309 5.72 -8.54 -10.44
N GLN A 310 4.73 -7.74 -10.87
CA GLN A 310 4.80 -6.96 -12.09
C GLN A 310 4.60 -5.48 -11.78
N GLY A 311 5.51 -4.64 -12.28
CA GLY A 311 5.37 -3.19 -12.26
C GLY A 311 4.80 -2.66 -13.58
N TYR A 312 4.04 -1.58 -13.49
CA TYR A 312 3.48 -0.86 -14.65
C TYR A 312 3.77 0.64 -14.53
N HIS A 313 4.18 1.26 -15.63
CA HIS A 313 4.14 2.71 -15.78
C HIS A 313 2.70 3.17 -15.83
N VAL A 314 2.34 4.13 -15.00
CA VAL A 314 0.98 4.67 -14.94
C VAL A 314 1.02 6.18 -15.16
N SER A 315 0.03 6.70 -15.88
CA SER A 315 -0.07 8.10 -16.25
C SER A 315 -1.50 8.64 -16.11
N PRO A 316 -1.71 9.96 -16.02
CA PRO A 316 -3.05 10.53 -15.99
C PRO A 316 -3.94 10.08 -17.15
N GLU A 317 -3.35 9.88 -18.34
CA GLU A 317 -4.04 9.41 -19.55
C GLU A 317 -4.59 7.99 -19.38
N SER A 318 -3.85 7.12 -18.67
CA SER A 318 -4.32 5.77 -18.35
C SER A 318 -5.45 5.75 -17.31
N GLY A 319 -5.61 6.82 -16.53
CA GLY A 319 -6.55 6.87 -15.39
C GLY A 319 -6.13 6.01 -14.19
N LEU A 320 -4.98 5.34 -14.24
CA LEU A 320 -4.49 4.40 -13.21
C LEU A 320 -3.39 5.01 -12.33
N ASP A 321 -3.08 6.30 -12.49
CA ASP A 321 -1.93 6.94 -11.85
C ASP A 321 -2.15 7.34 -10.39
N LYS A 322 -3.31 7.06 -9.80
CA LYS A 322 -3.65 7.49 -8.44
C LYS A 322 -3.73 6.32 -7.48
N VAL A 323 -2.99 6.41 -6.37
CA VAL A 323 -2.94 5.39 -5.31
C VAL A 323 -3.56 5.94 -4.02
N PRO A 324 -4.44 5.21 -3.32
CA PRO A 324 -4.95 5.63 -2.03
C PRO A 324 -3.85 5.90 -1.00
N VAL A 325 -3.96 7.00 -0.26
CA VAL A 325 -3.03 7.34 0.83
C VAL A 325 -3.74 7.11 2.16
N CYS A 326 -3.12 6.35 3.05
CA CYS A 326 -3.73 5.92 4.30
C CYS A 326 -2.82 6.21 5.49
N MET A 327 -3.39 6.75 6.56
CA MET A 327 -2.69 6.96 7.82
C MET A 327 -2.71 5.66 8.62
N MET A 328 -1.55 5.18 9.05
CA MET A 328 -1.49 4.11 10.05
C MET A 328 -1.94 4.64 11.42
N THR A 329 -2.66 3.83 12.17
CA THR A 329 -3.19 4.22 13.49
C THR A 329 -2.46 3.46 14.58
N LEU A 330 -1.90 4.16 15.58
CA LEU A 330 -1.30 3.50 16.74
C LEU A 330 -2.40 2.97 17.66
N ASN A 331 -2.48 1.64 17.77
CA ASN A 331 -3.24 0.99 18.82
C ASN A 331 -2.41 1.03 20.10
N ARG A 332 -2.81 1.90 21.04
CA ARG A 332 -2.10 2.10 22.31
C ARG A 332 -2.16 0.89 23.24
N THR A 333 -3.13 0.00 23.05
CA THR A 333 -3.28 -1.22 23.86
C THR A 333 -2.26 -2.27 23.46
N THR A 334 -2.07 -2.47 22.16
CA THR A 334 -1.16 -3.51 21.63
C THR A 334 0.23 -2.96 21.32
N GLY A 335 0.38 -1.64 21.18
CA GLY A 335 1.59 -0.99 20.70
C GLY A 335 1.80 -1.13 19.18
N ASN A 336 0.84 -1.70 18.45
CA ASN A 336 0.92 -1.91 17.01
C ASN A 336 0.39 -0.69 16.25
N TYR A 337 1.04 -0.36 15.14
CA TYR A 337 0.47 0.50 14.12
C TYR A 337 -0.40 -0.34 13.21
N GLU A 338 -1.61 0.11 12.95
CA GLU A 338 -2.63 -0.65 12.25
C GLU A 338 -3.03 0.06 10.96
N PHE A 339 -3.07 -0.69 9.87
CA PHE A 339 -3.66 -0.28 8.62
C PHE A 339 -4.96 -1.05 8.40
N TRP A 340 -6.01 -0.32 8.03
CA TRP A 340 -7.36 -0.81 7.81
C TRP A 340 -7.73 -0.51 6.36
N GLU A 341 -8.05 -1.55 5.59
CA GLU A 341 -8.56 -1.30 4.24
C GLU A 341 -9.93 -0.62 4.30
N PRO A 342 -10.24 0.27 3.33
CA PRO A 342 -11.53 0.95 3.30
C PRO A 342 -12.70 -0.04 3.35
N GLY A 343 -13.60 0.16 4.32
CA GLY A 343 -14.79 -0.68 4.52
C GLY A 343 -14.57 -1.93 5.38
N GLU A 344 -13.34 -2.21 5.82
CA GLU A 344 -13.07 -3.33 6.72
C GLU A 344 -13.34 -3.00 8.19
N THR A 345 -13.78 -4.01 8.94
CA THR A 345 -14.11 -3.91 10.38
C THR A 345 -12.96 -4.39 11.28
N ARG A 346 -11.86 -4.82 10.68
CA ARG A 346 -10.65 -5.28 11.37
C ARG A 346 -9.42 -4.74 10.64
N PRO A 347 -8.27 -4.60 11.32
CA PRO A 347 -7.02 -4.30 10.65
C PRO A 347 -6.72 -5.31 9.54
N THR A 348 -5.96 -4.88 8.53
CA THR A 348 -5.41 -5.73 7.46
C THR A 348 -3.94 -6.02 7.71
N ILE A 349 -3.18 -4.97 8.00
CA ILE A 349 -1.73 -5.06 8.23
C ILE A 349 -1.43 -4.39 9.56
N LEU A 350 -0.56 -5.01 10.34
CA LEU A 350 -0.02 -4.43 11.56
C LEU A 350 1.48 -4.29 11.43
N TRP A 351 2.03 -3.29 12.10
CA TRP A 351 3.45 -3.07 12.16
C TRP A 351 3.91 -2.69 13.58
N THR A 352 4.99 -3.31 14.04
CA THR A 352 5.53 -3.12 15.40
C THR A 352 7.01 -2.68 15.37
N PRO A 353 7.38 -1.59 16.07
CA PRO A 353 8.77 -1.07 16.11
C PRO A 353 9.84 -1.89 16.80
N ASN A 354 9.49 -2.74 17.77
CA ASN A 354 10.48 -3.24 18.74
C ASN A 354 11.36 -4.39 18.22
N GLU A 355 12.68 -4.22 18.38
CA GLU A 355 13.71 -5.27 18.35
C GLU A 355 13.73 -5.96 19.74
N GLN A 356 13.20 -7.18 19.88
CA GLN A 356 13.50 -8.02 21.04
C GLN A 356 14.51 -9.10 20.61
N GLU A 357 15.68 -9.12 21.25
CA GLU A 357 16.79 -10.04 20.94
C GLU A 357 16.31 -11.51 20.95
N PHE A 358 16.62 -12.27 19.89
CA PHE A 358 16.24 -13.68 19.77
C PHE A 358 17.43 -14.57 19.40
N LYS A 359 17.58 -15.70 20.12
CA LYS A 359 18.52 -16.78 19.80
C LYS A 359 17.78 -17.91 19.08
N ALA A 360 18.26 -18.26 17.87
CA ALA A 360 17.67 -19.26 17.00
C ALA A 360 17.96 -20.71 17.46
N PRO A 361 17.00 -21.65 17.34
CA PRO A 361 17.27 -23.06 17.15
C PRO A 361 17.42 -23.40 15.65
N ALA A 362 18.17 -24.47 15.36
CA ALA A 362 18.47 -24.92 14.01
C ALA A 362 17.23 -25.54 13.32
N HIS A 363 16.92 -25.01 12.14
CA HIS A 363 16.15 -25.57 11.01
C HIS A 363 14.81 -26.30 11.27
N THR A 364 13.77 -25.95 10.50
CA THR A 364 12.81 -26.92 9.93
C THR A 364 11.83 -26.22 8.97
N GLY A 365 11.51 -26.88 7.85
CA GLY A 365 10.33 -26.60 7.04
C GLY A 365 10.60 -26.14 5.61
N ASN A 366 10.47 -27.05 4.64
CA ASN A 366 10.38 -26.75 3.22
C ASN A 366 9.01 -26.12 2.91
N GLU A 367 8.99 -24.84 2.56
CA GLU A 367 7.84 -24.17 1.93
C GLU A 367 8.23 -23.76 0.50
N GLU A 368 7.29 -23.86 -0.43
CA GLU A 368 7.48 -23.43 -1.81
C GLU A 368 7.55 -21.90 -1.85
N GLN A 369 8.76 -21.35 -2.03
CA GLN A 369 8.98 -19.90 -2.05
C GLN A 369 8.43 -19.31 -3.36
N PRO A 370 7.76 -18.14 -3.32
CA PRO A 370 7.40 -17.44 -4.55
C PRO A 370 8.68 -17.03 -5.28
N PHE A 371 8.63 -17.01 -6.61
CA PHE A 371 9.78 -16.62 -7.41
C PHE A 371 9.95 -15.12 -7.35
N ILE A 372 10.99 -14.67 -6.65
CA ILE A 372 11.38 -13.26 -6.61
C ILE A 372 12.51 -13.09 -7.63
N PRO A 373 12.24 -12.46 -8.79
CA PRO A 373 13.31 -12.16 -9.72
C PRO A 373 14.32 -11.23 -9.04
N SER A 374 15.60 -11.40 -9.38
CA SER A 374 16.68 -10.51 -8.90
C SER A 374 16.45 -9.05 -9.27
N GLN A 375 15.67 -8.81 -10.33
CA GLN A 375 15.25 -7.50 -10.79
C GLN A 375 13.79 -7.55 -11.26
N ILE A 376 12.94 -6.69 -10.68
CA ILE A 376 11.55 -6.52 -11.12
C ILE A 376 11.54 -5.49 -12.25
N THR A 377 10.90 -5.85 -13.37
CA THR A 377 10.74 -4.96 -14.53
C THR A 377 9.43 -4.18 -14.42
N VAL A 378 9.50 -2.89 -14.70
CA VAL A 378 8.35 -2.00 -14.89
C VAL A 378 8.09 -1.92 -16.38
N LEU A 379 6.86 -2.22 -16.81
CA LEU A 379 6.46 -2.23 -18.21
C LEU A 379 5.53 -1.04 -18.52
N PRO A 380 5.53 -0.50 -19.74
CA PRO A 380 4.47 0.42 -20.16
C PRO A 380 3.09 -0.25 -20.11
N ILE A 381 2.04 0.54 -19.92
CA ILE A 381 0.68 0.03 -20.15
C ILE A 381 0.51 -0.19 -21.66
N PRO A 382 0.04 -1.36 -22.10
CA PRO A 382 -0.19 -1.61 -23.52
C PRO A 382 -1.24 -0.65 -24.11
N ASP A 383 -0.88 0.07 -25.18
CA ASP A 383 -1.78 1.02 -25.85
C ASP A 383 -2.88 0.33 -26.70
N LYS A 384 -2.71 -0.95 -27.03
CA LYS A 384 -3.66 -1.75 -27.83
C LYS A 384 -3.65 -3.22 -27.39
N VAL A 385 -4.83 -3.85 -27.42
CA VAL A 385 -4.95 -5.32 -27.44
C VAL A 385 -4.60 -5.75 -28.86
N GLY A 386 -3.42 -6.34 -29.07
CA GLY A 386 -2.93 -6.69 -30.41
C GLY A 386 -1.97 -7.88 -30.37
N SER A 387 -2.08 -8.71 -31.42
CA SER A 387 -1.72 -10.14 -31.56
C SER A 387 -0.27 -10.55 -31.29
N ASP A 388 0.68 -9.63 -31.13
CA ASP A 388 2.12 -9.96 -31.23
C ASP A 388 2.88 -9.78 -29.91
N ILE A 389 2.18 -9.55 -28.81
CA ILE A 389 2.75 -9.58 -27.46
C ILE A 389 1.96 -10.65 -26.71
N GLU A 390 2.64 -11.60 -26.05
CA GLU A 390 2.06 -12.52 -25.04
C GLU A 390 1.54 -11.73 -23.80
N SER A 391 0.79 -10.66 -24.04
CA SER A 391 0.53 -9.58 -23.11
C SER A 391 -0.66 -9.94 -22.26
N LEU A 392 -0.39 -9.98 -20.96
CA LEU A 392 -1.36 -9.92 -19.90
C LEU A 392 -2.40 -8.82 -20.24
N PRO A 393 -3.70 -9.06 -19.98
CA PRO A 393 -4.75 -8.08 -20.28
C PRO A 393 -4.43 -6.74 -19.61
N MET A 394 -4.80 -5.64 -20.28
CA MET A 394 -4.63 -4.27 -19.76
C MET A 394 -5.13 -4.20 -18.31
N PRO A 395 -4.29 -3.76 -17.35
CA PRO A 395 -4.66 -3.77 -15.95
C PRO A 395 -5.79 -2.78 -15.70
N GLU A 396 -6.75 -3.15 -14.85
CA GLU A 396 -7.80 -2.25 -14.37
C GLU A 396 -7.49 -1.76 -12.95
N GLU A 397 -8.12 -0.67 -12.49
CA GLU A 397 -7.96 -0.16 -11.11
C GLU A 397 -8.17 -1.26 -10.05
N LYS A 398 -9.16 -2.15 -10.27
CA LYS A 398 -9.47 -3.27 -9.37
C LYS A 398 -8.36 -4.33 -9.26
N ASP A 399 -7.40 -4.32 -10.20
CA ASP A 399 -6.27 -5.24 -10.16
C ASP A 399 -5.13 -4.76 -9.26
N PHE A 400 -5.15 -3.49 -8.86
CA PHE A 400 -4.19 -2.91 -7.94
C PHE A 400 -4.79 -2.89 -6.53
N ARG A 401 -4.21 -3.69 -5.64
CA ARG A 401 -4.48 -3.66 -4.19
C ARG A 401 -3.28 -3.03 -3.50
N ASP A 402 -3.07 -1.75 -3.75
CA ASP A 402 -1.90 -0.99 -3.33
C ASP A 402 -2.27 0.31 -2.59
N TYR A 403 -1.38 0.75 -1.71
CA TYR A 403 -1.62 1.86 -0.79
C TYR A 403 -0.31 2.58 -0.49
N ILE A 404 -0.37 3.89 -0.28
CA ILE A 404 0.71 4.65 0.33
C ILE A 404 0.39 4.78 1.82
N LEU A 405 1.20 4.17 2.68
CA LEU A 405 1.05 4.23 4.13
C LEU A 405 1.89 5.38 4.69
N VAL A 406 1.21 6.30 5.37
CA VAL A 406 1.83 7.37 6.16
C VAL A 406 1.79 6.98 7.63
N PHE A 407 2.91 7.17 8.33
CA PHE A 407 3.01 6.83 9.74
C PHE A 407 2.87 8.09 10.60
N PRO A 408 2.18 8.00 11.76
CA PRO A 408 2.08 9.12 12.70
C PRO A 408 3.33 9.18 13.60
N ILE A 409 4.50 9.01 13.00
CA ILE A 409 5.81 9.09 13.64
C ILE A 409 6.58 10.23 12.96
N PRO A 410 7.09 11.23 13.71
CA PRO A 410 7.86 12.32 13.13
C PRO A 410 9.05 11.82 12.31
N ASN A 411 9.29 12.43 11.14
CA ASN A 411 10.40 12.11 10.24
C ASN A 411 10.42 10.66 9.71
N MET A 412 9.31 9.95 9.84
CA MET A 412 9.16 8.61 9.31
C MET A 412 8.63 8.69 7.88
N PRO A 413 9.36 8.16 6.90
CA PRO A 413 9.01 8.35 5.52
C PRO A 413 7.86 7.41 5.10
N PRO A 414 6.96 7.87 4.22
CA PRO A 414 5.85 7.06 3.74
C PRO A 414 6.37 5.84 2.96
N VAL A 415 5.62 4.75 3.01
CA VAL A 415 5.95 3.52 2.26
C VAL A 415 4.79 3.17 1.34
N TYR A 416 5.10 2.70 0.14
CA TYR A 416 4.10 2.11 -0.73
C TYR A 416 4.03 0.61 -0.45
N VAL A 417 2.82 0.07 -0.31
CA VAL A 417 2.58 -1.36 -0.15
C VAL A 417 1.65 -1.86 -1.23
N TYR A 418 1.85 -3.10 -1.67
CA TYR A 418 0.96 -3.77 -2.62
C TYR A 418 0.74 -5.22 -2.19
N LEU A 419 -0.53 -5.61 -2.09
CA LEU A 419 -0.97 -6.82 -1.43
C LEU A 419 -1.48 -7.83 -2.46
N SER A 420 -1.24 -9.12 -2.23
CA SER A 420 -1.88 -10.17 -3.04
C SER A 420 -3.39 -10.07 -2.90
N LYS A 421 -4.16 -10.37 -3.96
CA LYS A 421 -5.61 -10.48 -3.86
C LYS A 421 -6.00 -11.54 -2.81
N PRO A 422 -7.13 -11.36 -2.08
CA PRO A 422 -7.54 -12.33 -1.08
C PRO A 422 -7.77 -13.72 -1.70
N PRO A 423 -7.54 -14.82 -0.95
CA PRO A 423 -7.90 -16.15 -1.41
C PRO A 423 -9.38 -16.23 -1.82
N VAL A 424 -9.69 -17.15 -2.73
CA VAL A 424 -11.09 -17.44 -3.06
C VAL A 424 -11.78 -18.16 -1.91
N LYS A 425 -13.07 -17.89 -1.73
CA LYS A 425 -13.92 -18.58 -0.73
C LYS A 425 -14.69 -19.71 -1.41
N LEU A 426 -14.92 -20.80 -0.68
CA LEU A 426 -15.73 -21.90 -1.19
C LEU A 426 -17.15 -21.43 -1.51
N PHE A 427 -17.68 -21.83 -2.66
CA PHE A 427 -18.98 -21.41 -3.23
C PHE A 427 -19.10 -19.92 -3.56
N GLU A 428 -17.98 -19.19 -3.56
CA GLU A 428 -17.95 -17.83 -4.08
C GLU A 428 -18.30 -17.82 -5.57
N VAL A 429 -19.16 -16.89 -5.97
CA VAL A 429 -19.58 -16.69 -7.36
C VAL A 429 -19.20 -15.29 -7.80
N ASP A 430 -18.54 -15.20 -8.96
CA ASP A 430 -18.17 -13.94 -9.61
C ASP A 430 -17.87 -14.21 -11.09
N LEU A 431 -17.56 -13.18 -11.87
CA LEU A 431 -16.99 -13.37 -13.21
C LEU A 431 -15.63 -14.06 -13.11
N TYR A 432 -15.33 -14.98 -14.02
CA TYR A 432 -14.08 -15.75 -13.98
C TYR A 432 -12.83 -14.87 -13.88
N ARG A 433 -12.78 -13.77 -14.63
CA ARG A 433 -11.69 -12.77 -14.58
C ARG A 433 -11.43 -12.22 -13.18
N ASN A 434 -12.46 -12.10 -12.34
CA ASN A 434 -12.33 -11.52 -11.00
C ASN A 434 -11.64 -12.50 -10.03
N PHE A 435 -11.55 -13.77 -10.38
CA PHE A 435 -10.77 -14.75 -9.65
C PHE A 435 -9.31 -14.86 -10.11
N ALA A 436 -8.92 -14.18 -11.20
CA ALA A 436 -7.54 -14.19 -11.67
C ALA A 436 -6.60 -13.58 -10.63
N GLY A 437 -5.48 -14.28 -10.38
CA GLY A 437 -4.47 -13.88 -9.38
C GLY A 437 -4.84 -14.18 -7.92
N ARG A 438 -6.04 -14.70 -7.64
CA ARG A 438 -6.46 -15.10 -6.28
C ARG A 438 -5.98 -16.51 -5.95
N LEU A 439 -5.49 -16.69 -4.72
CA LEU A 439 -5.06 -18.01 -4.23
C LEU A 439 -6.24 -18.98 -4.16
N ARG A 440 -6.04 -20.22 -4.61
CA ARG A 440 -7.12 -21.21 -4.80
C ARG A 440 -7.25 -22.26 -3.71
N ASN A 441 -6.22 -22.53 -2.89
CA ASN A 441 -6.28 -23.45 -1.74
C ASN A 441 -7.01 -24.79 -2.01
N GLY A 442 -6.69 -25.47 -3.11
CA GLY A 442 -7.32 -26.76 -3.46
C GLY A 442 -8.74 -26.68 -4.03
N THR A 443 -9.20 -25.48 -4.41
CA THR A 443 -10.46 -25.26 -5.13
C THR A 443 -10.18 -24.86 -6.59
N HIS A 444 -11.19 -24.94 -7.44
CA HIS A 444 -11.17 -24.44 -8.81
C HIS A 444 -12.35 -23.49 -9.06
N ALA A 445 -12.18 -22.56 -10.01
CA ALA A 445 -13.32 -21.87 -10.61
C ALA A 445 -13.89 -22.74 -11.72
N ASP A 446 -15.19 -23.00 -11.63
CA ASP A 446 -15.96 -23.73 -12.62
C ASP A 446 -16.87 -22.74 -13.36
N HIS A 447 -16.78 -22.71 -14.69
CA HIS A 447 -17.55 -21.78 -15.53
C HIS A 447 -19.00 -22.25 -15.63
N MET A 448 -19.94 -21.34 -15.43
CA MET A 448 -21.37 -21.61 -15.46
C MET A 448 -22.03 -20.57 -16.39
N PRO A 449 -22.33 -20.91 -17.66
CA PRO A 449 -22.18 -22.23 -18.29
C PRO A 449 -20.75 -22.50 -18.75
N SER A 450 -20.48 -23.70 -19.29
CA SER A 450 -19.15 -24.04 -19.82
C SER A 450 -18.60 -22.98 -20.81
N ALA A 451 -17.31 -22.65 -20.68
CA ALA A 451 -16.66 -21.69 -21.58
C ALA A 451 -16.73 -22.11 -23.06
N ALA A 452 -16.75 -23.42 -23.33
CA ALA A 452 -16.90 -23.96 -24.67
C ALA A 452 -18.28 -23.63 -25.29
N ALA A 453 -19.36 -23.74 -24.52
CA ALA A 453 -20.70 -23.36 -24.99
C ALA A 453 -20.81 -21.87 -25.29
N VAL A 454 -20.20 -21.03 -24.44
CA VAL A 454 -20.14 -19.58 -24.66
C VAL A 454 -19.36 -19.25 -25.93
N ARG A 455 -18.18 -19.85 -26.12
CA ARG A 455 -17.38 -19.71 -27.34
C ARG A 455 -18.17 -20.09 -28.58
N ALA A 456 -18.88 -21.21 -28.54
CA ALA A 456 -19.70 -21.67 -29.66
C ALA A 456 -20.84 -20.70 -29.98
N LYS A 457 -21.51 -20.12 -28.97
CA LYS A 457 -22.54 -19.09 -29.19
C LYS A 457 -21.96 -17.82 -29.82
N LEU A 458 -20.81 -17.35 -29.31
CA LEU A 458 -20.16 -16.14 -29.82
C LEU A 458 -19.72 -16.29 -31.26
N LYS A 459 -19.12 -17.42 -31.64
CA LYS A 459 -18.76 -17.70 -33.05
C LYS A 459 -19.97 -17.74 -33.98
N MET A 460 -21.14 -18.15 -33.49
CA MET A 460 -22.36 -18.13 -34.28
C MET A 460 -22.90 -16.71 -34.49
N LEU A 461 -22.81 -15.86 -33.47
CA LEU A 461 -23.27 -14.46 -33.54
C LEU A 461 -22.29 -13.54 -34.27
N TYR A 462 -21.00 -13.83 -34.14
CA TYR A 462 -19.89 -13.03 -34.67
C TYR A 462 -18.85 -13.97 -35.32
N PRO A 463 -19.09 -14.43 -36.56
CA PRO A 463 -18.20 -15.37 -37.23
C PRO A 463 -16.78 -14.84 -37.46
N ASP A 464 -16.65 -13.51 -37.57
CA ASP A 464 -15.39 -12.81 -37.84
C ASP A 464 -14.59 -12.47 -36.57
N LEU A 465 -15.08 -12.86 -35.37
CA LEU A 465 -14.40 -12.57 -34.11
C LEU A 465 -13.11 -13.39 -33.99
N GLU A 466 -12.00 -12.72 -33.70
CA GLU A 466 -10.70 -13.38 -33.54
C GLU A 466 -10.65 -14.22 -32.26
N MET A 467 -9.78 -15.23 -32.24
CA MET A 467 -9.69 -16.17 -31.09
C MET A 467 -9.31 -15.46 -29.77
N ASP A 468 -8.53 -14.39 -29.84
CA ASP A 468 -8.12 -13.62 -28.66
C ASP A 468 -9.29 -12.82 -28.07
N GLU A 469 -10.17 -12.30 -28.93
CA GLU A 469 -11.39 -11.59 -28.51
C GLU A 469 -12.39 -12.56 -27.84
N LEU A 470 -12.52 -13.78 -28.38
CA LEU A 470 -13.32 -14.84 -27.77
C LEU A 470 -12.82 -15.19 -26.37
N SER A 471 -11.50 -15.33 -26.21
CA SER A 471 -10.85 -15.62 -24.92
C SER A 471 -11.10 -14.52 -23.88
N LEU A 472 -11.15 -13.25 -24.29
CA LEU A 472 -11.48 -12.13 -23.40
C LEU A 472 -12.94 -12.18 -22.93
N ILE A 473 -13.87 -12.52 -23.82
CA ILE A 473 -15.30 -12.62 -23.47
C ILE A 473 -15.57 -13.83 -22.58
N GLU A 474 -14.88 -14.95 -22.79
CA GLU A 474 -14.97 -16.13 -21.92
C GLU A 474 -14.59 -15.83 -20.46
N LYS A 475 -13.60 -14.96 -20.26
CA LYS A 475 -13.23 -14.52 -18.91
C LYS A 475 -14.32 -13.69 -18.23
N ASN A 476 -15.31 -13.20 -18.97
CA ASN A 476 -16.50 -12.50 -18.47
C ASN A 476 -17.69 -13.45 -18.22
N VAL A 477 -17.50 -14.76 -18.23
CA VAL A 477 -18.56 -15.71 -17.85
C VAL A 477 -18.58 -15.88 -16.34
N ALA A 478 -19.78 -16.05 -15.76
CA ALA A 478 -19.90 -16.35 -14.34
C ALA A 478 -19.21 -17.69 -14.02
N ALA A 479 -18.53 -17.73 -12.86
CA ALA A 479 -17.91 -18.93 -12.35
C ALA A 479 -18.18 -19.10 -10.86
N ILE A 480 -18.19 -20.35 -10.41
CA ILE A 480 -18.33 -20.73 -9.01
C ILE A 480 -17.06 -21.41 -8.50
N ILE A 481 -16.66 -21.09 -7.27
CA ILE A 481 -15.53 -21.74 -6.60
C ILE A 481 -15.99 -23.04 -5.96
N ILE A 482 -15.45 -24.16 -6.43
CA ILE A 482 -15.80 -25.50 -5.93
C ILE A 482 -14.53 -26.30 -5.61
N PRO A 483 -14.61 -27.36 -4.78
CA PRO A 483 -13.45 -28.20 -4.50
C PRO A 483 -12.85 -28.76 -5.80
N ALA A 484 -11.52 -28.77 -5.94
CA ALA A 484 -10.85 -29.24 -7.14
C ALA A 484 -11.28 -30.68 -7.51
N LYS A 485 -11.47 -31.54 -6.51
CA LYS A 485 -11.95 -32.92 -6.69
C LYS A 485 -13.36 -32.98 -7.27
N VAL A 486 -14.24 -32.05 -6.91
CA VAL A 486 -15.61 -32.02 -7.44
C VAL A 486 -15.57 -31.57 -8.90
N HIS A 487 -14.86 -30.47 -9.19
CA HIS A 487 -14.66 -29.96 -10.55
C HIS A 487 -14.08 -31.05 -11.46
N GLN A 488 -12.99 -31.71 -11.03
CA GLN A 488 -12.28 -32.72 -11.81
C GLN A 488 -13.08 -34.00 -12.08
N LYS A 489 -13.99 -34.39 -11.18
CA LYS A 489 -14.70 -35.67 -11.29
C LYS A 489 -16.09 -35.54 -11.89
N PHE A 490 -16.83 -34.51 -11.52
CA PHE A 490 -18.27 -34.46 -11.78
C PHE A 490 -18.68 -33.34 -12.73
N SER A 491 -17.88 -32.29 -12.87
CA SER A 491 -18.25 -31.19 -13.76
C SER A 491 -18.03 -31.54 -15.23
N ALA A 492 -19.05 -31.30 -16.05
CA ALA A 492 -18.99 -31.46 -17.50
C ALA A 492 -18.07 -30.42 -18.16
N THR A 493 -17.80 -29.31 -17.46
CA THR A 493 -16.96 -28.21 -17.93
C THR A 493 -15.47 -28.51 -17.79
N TYR A 494 -15.10 -29.55 -17.03
CA TYR A 494 -13.71 -29.90 -16.77
C TYR A 494 -13.09 -30.71 -17.93
N GLY A 495 -11.92 -30.25 -18.39
CA GLY A 495 -11.04 -31.04 -19.26
C GLY A 495 -11.64 -31.42 -20.62
N GLY A 496 -12.56 -30.61 -21.16
CA GLY A 496 -13.15 -30.85 -22.48
C GLY A 496 -14.09 -32.06 -22.54
N ARG A 497 -14.63 -32.49 -21.39
CA ARG A 497 -15.59 -33.61 -21.32
C ARG A 497 -16.93 -33.30 -21.98
N ASN A 498 -17.23 -32.02 -22.18
CA ASN A 498 -18.43 -31.63 -22.89
C ASN A 498 -18.33 -32.10 -24.35
N SER A 499 -19.28 -32.93 -24.80
CA SER A 499 -19.27 -33.47 -26.16
C SER A 499 -19.60 -32.35 -27.16
N GLN A 500 -19.12 -32.48 -28.40
CA GLN A 500 -19.40 -31.47 -29.44
C GLN A 500 -20.91 -31.24 -29.62
N THR A 501 -21.70 -32.31 -29.58
CA THR A 501 -23.17 -32.24 -29.67
C THR A 501 -23.78 -31.48 -28.50
N GLN A 502 -23.29 -31.69 -27.28
CA GLN A 502 -23.78 -30.99 -26.10
C GLN A 502 -23.37 -29.51 -26.13
N ILE A 503 -22.13 -29.19 -26.57
CA ILE A 503 -21.68 -27.81 -26.77
C ILE A 503 -22.59 -27.06 -27.76
N GLU A 504 -22.94 -27.69 -28.88
CA GLU A 504 -23.84 -27.11 -29.90
C GLU A 504 -25.28 -26.95 -29.40
N GLN A 505 -25.73 -27.80 -28.47
CA GLN A 505 -27.03 -27.67 -27.83
C GLN A 505 -27.01 -26.56 -26.76
N ASP A 506 -25.97 -26.53 -25.93
CA ASP A 506 -25.77 -25.55 -24.87
C ASP A 506 -25.62 -24.13 -25.43
N SER A 507 -24.92 -23.98 -26.57
CA SER A 507 -24.71 -22.67 -27.20
C SER A 507 -26.01 -22.00 -27.67
N LYS A 508 -27.05 -22.79 -27.97
CA LYS A 508 -28.38 -22.29 -28.35
C LYS A 508 -29.18 -21.77 -27.17
N ASP A 509 -28.97 -22.33 -25.97
CA ASP A 509 -29.61 -21.90 -24.73
C ASP A 509 -28.65 -22.01 -23.54
N LEU A 510 -27.84 -20.94 -23.38
CA LEU A 510 -26.87 -20.82 -22.30
C LEU A 510 -27.53 -20.79 -20.91
N ARG A 511 -28.81 -20.39 -20.82
CA ARG A 511 -29.53 -20.37 -19.54
C ARG A 511 -29.87 -21.79 -19.10
N ALA A 512 -30.39 -22.60 -20.02
CA ALA A 512 -30.63 -24.01 -19.75
C ALA A 512 -29.31 -24.79 -19.55
N ALA A 513 -28.22 -24.38 -20.20
CA ALA A 513 -26.89 -24.96 -19.98
C ALA A 513 -26.41 -24.77 -18.53
N VAL A 514 -26.54 -23.55 -17.97
CA VAL A 514 -26.23 -23.29 -16.55
C VAL A 514 -27.01 -24.22 -15.63
N GLU A 515 -28.31 -24.41 -15.89
CA GLU A 515 -29.16 -25.25 -15.06
C GLU A 515 -28.71 -26.71 -15.09
N ARG A 516 -28.30 -27.23 -16.26
CA ARG A 516 -27.76 -28.59 -16.39
C ARG A 516 -26.41 -28.73 -15.68
N ASP A 517 -25.48 -27.83 -15.95
CA ASP A 517 -24.13 -27.85 -15.38
C ASP A 517 -24.19 -27.78 -13.85
N PHE A 518 -24.98 -26.85 -13.30
CA PHE A 518 -25.12 -26.68 -11.86
C PHE A 518 -25.79 -27.89 -11.19
N SER A 519 -26.87 -28.41 -11.77
CA SER A 519 -27.59 -29.57 -11.22
C SER A 519 -26.73 -30.84 -11.20
N THR A 520 -25.76 -30.96 -12.11
CA THR A 520 -24.84 -32.10 -12.17
C THR A 520 -23.90 -32.13 -10.97
N ILE A 521 -23.41 -30.97 -10.52
CA ILE A 521 -22.45 -30.88 -9.40
C ILE A 521 -23.12 -30.71 -8.04
N GLU A 522 -24.38 -30.24 -8.01
CA GLU A 522 -25.10 -29.90 -6.79
C GLU A 522 -25.09 -30.98 -5.69
N PRO A 523 -25.34 -32.27 -5.98
CA PRO A 523 -25.33 -33.33 -4.96
C PRO A 523 -23.98 -33.45 -4.26
N GLU A 524 -22.89 -33.34 -5.02
CA GLU A 524 -21.53 -33.44 -4.47
C GLU A 524 -21.14 -32.20 -3.69
N LEU A 525 -21.59 -31.00 -4.09
CA LEU A 525 -21.37 -29.79 -3.29
C LEU A 525 -22.05 -29.90 -1.92
N ARG A 526 -23.24 -30.52 -1.84
CA ARG A 526 -23.92 -30.81 -0.57
C ARG A 526 -23.13 -31.79 0.30
N ASN A 527 -22.52 -32.82 -0.30
CA ASN A 527 -21.62 -33.75 0.41
C ASN A 527 -20.39 -33.03 1.00
N TYR A 528 -19.94 -31.94 0.37
CA TYR A 528 -18.87 -31.07 0.86
C TYR A 528 -19.36 -29.98 1.84
N GLY A 529 -20.58 -30.07 2.35
CA GLY A 529 -21.12 -29.19 3.39
C GLY A 529 -21.80 -27.91 2.88
N ALA A 530 -22.08 -27.80 1.58
CA ALA A 530 -22.87 -26.68 1.07
C ALA A 530 -24.31 -26.73 1.59
N THR A 531 -24.77 -25.64 2.21
CA THR A 531 -26.18 -25.50 2.58
C THR A 531 -27.03 -25.22 1.35
N LYS A 532 -28.31 -25.62 1.40
CA LYS A 532 -29.27 -25.31 0.33
C LYS A 532 -29.32 -23.81 0.03
N ALA A 533 -29.33 -22.96 1.05
CA ALA A 533 -29.35 -21.51 0.88
C ALA A 533 -28.10 -20.97 0.16
N GLN A 534 -26.90 -21.51 0.44
CA GLN A 534 -25.68 -21.12 -0.27
C GLN A 534 -25.76 -21.48 -1.76
N LEU A 535 -26.24 -22.67 -2.09
CA LEU A 535 -26.35 -23.14 -3.48
C LEU A 535 -27.39 -22.34 -4.26
N GLU A 536 -28.56 -22.06 -3.67
CA GLU A 536 -29.58 -21.22 -4.31
C GLU A 536 -29.09 -19.78 -4.53
N ASN A 537 -28.41 -19.19 -3.54
CA ASN A 537 -27.82 -17.86 -3.69
C ASN A 537 -26.72 -17.83 -4.77
N ALA A 538 -25.89 -18.88 -4.85
CA ALA A 538 -24.88 -19.03 -5.88
C ALA A 538 -25.51 -19.14 -7.27
N ARG A 539 -26.52 -20.00 -7.44
CA ARG A 539 -27.29 -20.16 -8.68
C ARG A 539 -27.93 -18.85 -9.13
N ALA A 540 -28.61 -18.15 -8.21
CA ALA A 540 -29.22 -16.85 -8.51
C ALA A 540 -28.19 -15.80 -8.94
N LYS A 541 -27.02 -15.76 -8.29
CA LYS A 541 -25.93 -14.84 -8.64
C LYS A 541 -25.32 -15.17 -10.01
N ILE A 542 -25.16 -16.44 -10.36
CA ILE A 542 -24.69 -16.87 -11.69
C ILE A 542 -25.63 -16.33 -12.78
N HIS A 543 -26.95 -16.55 -12.63
CA HIS A 543 -27.93 -16.06 -13.60
C HIS A 543 -27.90 -14.54 -13.73
N ARG A 544 -27.82 -13.83 -12.60
CA ARG A 544 -27.75 -12.37 -12.61
C ARG A 544 -26.53 -11.86 -13.37
N LEU A 545 -25.34 -12.41 -13.08
CA LEU A 545 -24.10 -12.01 -13.75
C LEU A 545 -24.16 -12.29 -15.25
N ASN A 546 -24.58 -13.49 -15.66
CA ASN A 546 -24.68 -13.84 -17.07
C ASN A 546 -25.72 -12.99 -17.83
N GLN A 547 -26.81 -12.59 -17.15
CA GLN A 547 -27.79 -11.65 -17.69
C GLN A 547 -27.19 -10.24 -17.88
N GLU A 548 -26.42 -9.75 -16.91
CA GLU A 548 -25.71 -8.46 -16.96
C GLU A 548 -24.66 -8.45 -18.08
N GLN A 549 -23.99 -9.58 -18.33
CA GLN A 549 -23.06 -9.76 -19.45
C GLN A 549 -23.75 -10.01 -20.81
N GLY A 550 -25.09 -10.06 -20.83
CA GLY A 550 -25.86 -10.24 -22.06
C GLY A 550 -25.85 -11.66 -22.64
N LEU A 551 -25.33 -12.66 -21.92
CA LEU A 551 -25.17 -14.03 -22.43
C LEU A 551 -26.51 -14.74 -22.69
N TYR A 552 -27.59 -14.32 -22.01
CA TYR A 552 -28.94 -14.87 -22.19
C TYR A 552 -29.76 -14.16 -23.27
N LYS A 553 -29.19 -13.17 -23.96
CA LYS A 553 -29.85 -12.48 -25.08
C LYS A 553 -29.64 -13.20 -26.39
#